data_AF-A0A182EWX6-F1
#
_entry.id   AF-A0A182EWX6-F1
#
_cell.length_a   1.000
_cell.length_b   1.000
_cell.length_c   1.000
_cell.angle_alpha   90.00
_cell.angle_beta   90.00
_cell.angle_gamma   90.00
#
_symmetry.space_group_name_H-M   'P 1'
#
loop_
_entity.id
_entity.type
_entity.pdbx_description
1 polymer ?
#
loop_
_entity_poly.entity_id
_entity_poly.type
_entity_poly.pdbx_seq_one_letter_code
_entity_poly.pdbx_strand_id
1 'polypeptide(L)'
;MCTVCQKVYGRYNSVSYHVTIYHRNPPIRCDEEGCKFSTREARYIHFHKFYRHRVPLPENIDLGSRKCVLCRHISKSPAMLEKHISRHLQYCIKTGQDYQCPQCGKQANSQQEMLDHMVMHIDQNEPSFSCEQCRYRGQTERSLRQHILFKHTFDMFSRKFTCDHCLYASLNSVNLAAHYEKMHPEQQHLLNEKL
;
A
#
# COMPACT_ATOMS: atom_id res chain seq x y z
N MET A 1 10.60 38.71 -2.05
CA MET A 1 9.15 38.78 -2.37
C MET A 1 8.95 38.34 -3.81
N CYS A 2 7.94 37.53 -4.11
CA CYS A 2 7.55 37.19 -5.48
C CYS A 2 6.86 38.39 -6.14
N THR A 3 7.32 38.82 -7.31
CA THR A 3 6.74 39.97 -8.02
C THR A 3 5.41 39.67 -8.73
N VAL A 4 5.07 38.39 -8.91
CA VAL A 4 3.84 37.95 -9.60
C VAL A 4 2.68 37.75 -8.62
N CYS A 5 2.91 37.08 -7.50
CA CYS A 5 1.86 36.76 -6.52
C CYS A 5 2.09 37.35 -5.12
N GLN A 6 3.08 38.24 -4.97
CA GLN A 6 3.41 38.96 -3.73
C GLN A 6 3.79 38.09 -2.51
N LYS A 7 3.90 36.76 -2.65
CA LYS A 7 4.37 35.88 -1.58
C LYS A 7 5.78 36.26 -1.08
N VAL A 8 5.93 36.36 0.24
CA VAL A 8 7.19 36.70 0.90
C VAL A 8 7.96 35.43 1.26
N TYR A 9 9.27 35.45 1.00
CA TYR A 9 10.17 34.34 1.30
C TYR A 9 11.42 34.92 1.98
N GLY A 10 11.99 34.20 2.93
CA GLY A 10 13.17 34.64 3.69
C GLY A 10 14.50 34.58 2.92
N ARG A 11 14.54 34.00 1.70
CA ARG A 11 15.75 33.88 0.87
C ARG A 11 15.44 34.12 -0.61
N TYR A 12 16.37 34.75 -1.34
CA TYR A 12 16.22 35.02 -2.77
C TYR A 12 16.04 33.73 -3.60
N ASN A 13 16.84 32.69 -3.34
CA ASN A 13 16.76 31.42 -4.06
C ASN A 13 15.36 30.77 -3.96
N SER A 14 14.69 30.93 -2.82
CA SER A 14 13.32 30.45 -2.62
C SER A 14 12.31 31.21 -3.48
N VAL A 15 12.49 32.53 -3.64
CA VAL A 15 11.67 33.36 -4.54
C VAL A 15 11.90 32.93 -5.99
N SER A 16 13.17 32.80 -6.40
CA SER A 16 13.54 32.42 -7.78
C SER A 16 13.00 31.04 -8.15
N TYR A 17 13.17 30.04 -7.26
CA TYR A 17 12.57 28.72 -7.41
C TYR A 17 11.05 28.79 -7.53
N HIS A 18 10.40 29.53 -6.62
CA HIS A 18 8.96 29.69 -6.64
C HIS A 18 8.47 30.33 -7.94
N VAL A 19 9.09 31.40 -8.42
CA VAL A 19 8.68 32.04 -9.69
C VAL A 19 8.85 31.08 -10.86
N THR A 20 9.95 30.33 -10.88
CA THR A 20 10.25 29.38 -11.95
C THR A 20 9.20 28.26 -12.00
N ILE A 21 8.91 27.62 -10.87
CA ILE A 21 7.95 26.50 -10.81
C ILE A 21 6.49 26.98 -10.85
N TYR A 22 6.21 28.11 -10.20
CA TYR A 22 5.00 28.93 -10.01
C TYR A 22 4.34 29.57 -11.22
N HIS A 23 5.18 30.24 -12.00
CA HIS A 23 4.72 31.29 -12.90
C HIS A 23 5.36 31.16 -14.28
N ARG A 24 6.53 30.51 -14.40
CA ARG A 24 7.19 30.29 -15.70
C ARG A 24 6.89 28.91 -16.29
N ASN A 25 7.09 27.84 -15.51
CA ASN A 25 6.98 26.49 -16.04
C ASN A 25 5.53 26.00 -16.02
N PRO A 26 5.05 25.41 -17.14
CA PRO A 26 3.73 24.77 -17.18
C PRO A 26 3.71 23.53 -16.27
N PRO A 27 2.53 23.13 -15.75
CA PRO A 27 2.38 21.90 -14.98
C PRO A 27 2.79 20.68 -15.81
N ILE A 28 3.54 19.77 -15.19
CA ILE A 28 3.93 18.48 -15.72
C ILE A 28 2.72 17.55 -15.67
N ARG A 29 2.27 17.06 -16.83
CA ARG A 29 1.14 16.14 -16.95
C ARG A 29 1.65 14.70 -17.04
N CYS A 30 0.85 13.76 -16.55
CA CYS A 30 1.08 12.35 -16.86
C CYS A 30 0.79 12.12 -18.35
N ASP A 31 1.66 11.36 -18.99
CA ASP A 31 1.63 10.92 -20.38
C ASP A 31 0.93 9.56 -20.56
N GLU A 32 0.57 8.89 -19.46
CA GLU A 32 -0.10 7.60 -19.46
C GLU A 32 -1.58 7.74 -19.88
N GLU A 33 -2.06 6.82 -20.74
CA GLU A 33 -3.39 6.89 -21.32
C GLU A 33 -4.50 6.93 -20.24
N GLY A 34 -5.44 7.86 -20.42
CA GLY A 34 -6.55 8.07 -19.48
C GLY A 34 -6.16 8.72 -18.14
N CYS A 35 -4.89 9.07 -17.92
CA CYS A 35 -4.46 9.70 -16.67
C CYS A 35 -4.57 11.23 -16.71
N LYS A 36 -5.38 11.81 -15.82
CA LYS A 36 -5.55 13.27 -15.67
C LYS A 36 -4.61 13.90 -14.65
N PHE A 37 -3.64 13.15 -14.14
CA PHE A 37 -2.74 13.64 -13.09
C PHE A 37 -1.80 14.72 -13.62
N SER A 38 -1.61 15.78 -12.84
CA SER A 38 -0.62 16.81 -13.12
C SER A 38 0.05 17.28 -11.84
N THR A 39 1.29 17.74 -11.95
CA THR A 39 2.09 18.22 -10.84
C THR A 39 3.04 19.32 -11.30
N ARG A 40 3.57 20.12 -10.37
CA ARG A 40 4.52 21.20 -10.69
C ARG A 40 5.97 20.79 -10.47
N GLU A 41 6.23 19.65 -9.82
CA GLU A 41 7.59 19.19 -9.55
C GLU A 41 7.84 17.84 -10.22
N ALA A 42 8.95 17.75 -10.95
CA ALA A 42 9.32 16.55 -11.70
C ALA A 42 9.43 15.30 -10.81
N ARG A 43 9.83 15.47 -9.55
CA ARG A 43 9.92 14.35 -8.63
C ARG A 43 8.57 13.67 -8.42
N TYR A 44 7.48 14.42 -8.28
CA TYR A 44 6.17 13.84 -7.99
C TYR A 44 5.61 13.00 -9.15
N ILE A 45 5.96 13.33 -10.39
CA ILE A 45 5.45 12.57 -11.53
C ILE A 45 6.04 11.16 -11.56
N HIS A 46 7.33 10.97 -11.22
CA HIS A 46 7.96 9.65 -11.17
C HIS A 46 7.30 8.74 -10.13
N PHE A 47 7.05 9.25 -8.92
CA PHE A 47 6.36 8.48 -7.87
C PHE A 47 4.90 8.19 -8.23
N HIS A 48 4.21 9.12 -8.90
CA HIS A 48 2.86 8.88 -9.40
C HIS A 48 2.84 7.71 -10.39
N LYS A 49 3.73 7.74 -11.41
CA LYS A 49 3.86 6.68 -12.38
C LYS A 49 4.23 5.33 -11.75
N PHE A 50 5.12 5.33 -10.75
CA PHE A 50 5.49 4.13 -10.00
C PHE A 50 4.31 3.46 -9.28
N TYR A 51 3.53 4.24 -8.52
CA TYR A 51 2.43 3.66 -7.73
C TYR A 51 1.15 3.42 -8.53
N ARG A 52 0.85 4.23 -9.56
CA ARG A 52 -0.42 4.17 -10.30
C ARG A 52 -0.30 3.46 -11.64
N HIS A 53 0.84 3.58 -12.30
CA HIS A 53 1.07 3.02 -13.63
C HIS A 53 2.12 1.89 -13.64
N ARG A 54 2.70 1.54 -12.48
CA ARG A 54 3.74 0.50 -12.34
C ARG A 54 5.00 0.76 -13.17
N VAL A 55 5.21 2.01 -13.60
CA VAL A 55 6.43 2.43 -14.31
C VAL A 55 7.59 2.47 -13.30
N PRO A 56 8.73 1.81 -13.58
CA PRO A 56 9.87 1.82 -12.67
C PRO A 56 10.40 3.24 -12.43
N LEU A 57 10.94 3.48 -11.23
CA LEU A 57 11.59 4.75 -10.91
C LEU A 57 12.89 4.90 -11.72
N PRO A 58 13.25 6.11 -12.19
CA PRO A 58 14.53 6.36 -12.84
C PRO A 58 15.72 5.97 -11.95
N GLU A 59 16.80 5.45 -12.55
CA GLU A 59 18.01 5.02 -11.84
C GLU A 59 18.71 6.16 -11.08
N ASN A 60 18.53 7.41 -11.53
CA ASN A 60 19.04 8.61 -10.86
C ASN A 60 18.37 8.90 -9.50
N ILE A 61 17.32 8.17 -9.14
CA ILE A 61 16.69 8.28 -7.83
C ILE A 61 17.39 7.34 -6.86
N ASP A 62 18.12 7.91 -5.91
CA ASP A 62 18.65 7.16 -4.78
C ASP A 62 17.49 6.51 -3.99
N LEU A 63 17.34 5.20 -4.20
CA LEU A 63 16.37 4.34 -3.54
C LEU A 63 16.78 4.04 -2.09
N GLY A 64 18.08 4.09 -1.78
CA GLY A 64 18.60 3.78 -0.45
C GLY A 64 18.06 4.76 0.60
N SER A 65 18.22 6.06 0.38
CA SER A 65 17.73 7.11 1.31
C SER A 65 16.22 7.36 1.28
N ARG A 66 15.47 6.61 0.47
CA ARG A 66 14.04 6.85 0.20
C ARG A 66 13.16 5.64 0.47
N LYS A 67 13.71 4.44 0.53
CA LYS A 67 12.99 3.20 0.82
C LYS A 67 12.89 3.00 2.33
N CYS A 68 11.70 2.64 2.80
CA CYS A 68 11.50 2.23 4.18
C CYS A 68 12.15 0.87 4.43
N VAL A 69 12.86 0.75 5.55
CA VAL A 69 13.44 -0.53 5.99
C VAL A 69 12.37 -1.49 6.53
N LEU A 70 11.27 -0.95 7.04
CA LEU A 70 10.19 -1.74 7.67
C LEU A 70 9.08 -2.16 6.70
N CYS A 71 8.99 -1.57 5.51
CA CYS A 71 7.93 -1.91 4.57
C CYS A 71 8.33 -1.56 3.13
N ARG A 72 7.46 -1.91 2.17
CA ARG A 72 7.71 -1.66 0.74
C ARG A 72 7.49 -0.20 0.30
N HIS A 73 7.32 0.73 1.24
CA HIS A 73 7.09 2.15 0.91
C HIS A 73 8.37 2.85 0.45
N ILE A 74 8.26 3.62 -0.62
CA ILE A 74 9.31 4.51 -1.12
C ILE A 74 8.80 5.95 -1.04
N SER A 75 9.51 6.76 -0.26
CA SER A 75 9.22 8.15 0.02
C SER A 75 9.83 9.09 -1.01
N LYS A 76 9.21 10.26 -1.14
CA LYS A 76 9.59 11.28 -2.12
C LYS A 76 10.78 12.12 -1.67
N SER A 77 11.12 12.08 -0.38
CA SER A 77 12.31 12.71 0.18
C SER A 77 12.72 12.00 1.47
N PRO A 78 13.98 12.10 1.89
CA PRO A 78 14.44 11.55 3.18
C PRO A 78 13.62 12.09 4.36
N ALA A 79 13.34 13.39 4.39
CA ALA A 79 12.52 13.99 5.46
C ALA A 79 11.08 13.44 5.51
N MET A 80 10.50 13.04 4.37
CA MET A 80 9.19 12.38 4.36
C MET A 80 9.30 10.90 4.75
N LEU A 81 10.44 10.26 4.47
CA LEU A 81 10.72 8.92 4.95
C LEU A 81 10.79 8.86 6.47
N GLU A 82 11.48 9.81 7.11
CA GLU A 82 11.54 9.92 8.57
C GLU A 82 10.14 9.99 9.20
N LYS A 83 9.27 10.86 8.66
CA LYS A 83 7.87 10.96 9.11
C LYS A 83 7.04 9.72 8.83
N HIS A 84 7.36 8.99 7.75
CA HIS A 84 6.71 7.71 7.49
C HIS A 84 7.15 6.66 8.51
N ILE A 85 8.46 6.61 8.81
CA ILE A 85 9.07 5.67 9.74
C ILE A 85 8.56 5.91 11.17
N SER A 86 8.39 7.16 11.59
CA SER A 86 7.83 7.49 12.90
C SER A 86 6.45 6.88 13.14
N ARG A 87 5.66 6.61 12.09
CA ARG A 87 4.36 5.94 12.22
C ARG A 87 4.48 4.45 12.52
N HIS A 88 5.55 3.78 12.06
CA HIS A 88 5.83 2.41 12.48
C HIS A 88 6.18 2.35 13.97
N LEU A 89 6.87 3.38 14.45
CA LEU A 89 7.29 3.49 15.85
C LEU A 89 6.21 4.05 16.79
N GLN A 90 5.12 4.60 16.25
CA GLN A 90 3.99 5.07 17.04
C GLN A 90 3.34 3.95 17.87
N TYR A 91 3.44 2.70 17.38
CA TYR A 91 2.93 1.52 18.07
C TYR A 91 3.92 0.98 19.12
N CYS A 92 5.15 1.51 19.17
CA CYS A 92 6.09 1.17 20.22
C CYS A 92 5.74 1.92 21.51
N ILE A 93 5.86 1.23 22.65
CA ILE A 93 5.65 1.86 23.94
C ILE A 93 6.89 2.71 24.23
N LYS A 94 6.71 4.03 24.35
CA LYS A 94 7.80 4.94 24.72
C LYS A 94 7.83 5.10 26.24
N THR A 95 8.88 4.60 26.89
CA THR A 95 9.11 4.77 28.32
C THR A 95 10.30 5.71 28.51
N GLY A 96 10.02 7.01 28.65
CA GLY A 96 11.07 8.03 28.79
C GLY A 96 11.83 8.25 27.48
N GLN A 97 13.15 7.98 27.48
CA GLN A 97 14.00 8.03 26.29
C GLN A 97 14.03 6.71 25.50
N ASP A 98 13.50 5.64 26.08
CA ASP A 98 13.59 4.30 25.52
C ASP A 98 12.34 3.93 24.71
N TYR A 99 12.55 3.10 23.70
CA TYR A 99 11.52 2.47 22.90
C TYR A 99 11.40 1.01 23.33
N GLN A 100 10.17 0.55 23.56
CA GLN A 100 9.88 -0.86 23.82
C GLN A 100 9.08 -1.47 22.66
N CYS A 101 9.58 -2.59 22.15
CA CYS A 101 8.95 -3.37 21.09
C CYS A 101 7.66 -4.02 21.61
N PRO A 102 6.49 -3.78 20.99
CA PRO A 102 5.22 -4.37 21.43
C PRO A 102 5.13 -5.87 21.14
N GLN A 103 5.96 -6.41 20.23
CA GLN A 103 5.91 -7.82 19.84
C GLN A 103 6.71 -8.74 20.77
N CYS A 104 7.85 -8.28 21.30
CA CYS A 104 8.72 -9.12 22.12
C CYS A 104 9.25 -8.42 23.38
N GLY A 105 8.81 -7.19 23.66
CA GLY A 105 9.19 -6.44 24.86
C GLY A 105 10.62 -5.91 24.89
N LYS A 106 11.41 -6.09 23.81
CA LYS A 106 12.80 -5.60 23.75
C LYS A 106 12.84 -4.08 23.88
N GLN A 107 13.75 -3.57 24.69
CA GLN A 107 14.02 -2.15 24.84
C GLN A 107 15.19 -1.70 23.96
N ALA A 108 15.11 -0.49 23.43
CA ALA A 108 16.18 0.18 22.70
C ALA A 108 16.24 1.65 23.13
N ASN A 109 17.46 2.18 23.28
CA ASN A 109 17.67 3.56 23.76
C ASN A 109 17.60 4.59 22.61
N SER A 110 17.56 4.11 21.36
CA SER A 110 17.49 4.98 20.19
C SER A 110 16.46 4.50 19.17
N GLN A 111 16.01 5.46 18.37
CA GLN A 111 15.07 5.19 17.28
C GLN A 111 15.66 4.21 16.27
N GLN A 112 16.94 4.38 15.91
CA GLN A 112 17.61 3.54 14.92
C GLN A 112 17.74 2.10 15.40
N GLU A 113 18.16 1.88 16.65
CA GLU A 113 18.25 0.54 17.23
C GLU A 113 16.90 -0.18 17.26
N MET A 114 15.81 0.54 17.55
CA MET A 114 14.47 -0.04 17.50
C MET A 114 14.06 -0.39 16.07
N LEU A 115 14.41 0.43 15.08
CA LEU A 115 14.14 0.13 13.67
C LEU A 115 14.90 -1.11 13.21
N ASP A 116 16.19 -1.20 13.52
CA ASP A 116 17.02 -2.35 13.17
C ASP A 116 16.51 -3.63 13.86
N HIS A 117 16.05 -3.52 15.11
CA HIS A 117 15.38 -4.61 15.79
C HIS A 117 14.07 -5.03 15.10
N MET A 118 13.23 -4.07 14.68
CA MET A 118 11.97 -4.36 13.99
C MET A 118 12.18 -5.05 12.64
N VAL A 119 13.32 -4.85 11.98
CA VAL A 119 13.69 -5.62 10.77
C VAL A 119 13.80 -7.11 11.06
N MET A 120 14.26 -7.52 12.26
CA MET A 120 14.32 -8.94 12.62
C MET A 120 12.94 -9.61 12.67
N HIS A 121 11.90 -8.86 13.08
CA HIS A 121 10.52 -9.34 13.07
C HIS A 121 9.95 -9.46 11.65
N ILE A 122 10.55 -8.77 10.68
CA ILE A 122 10.16 -8.85 9.27
C ILE A 122 10.77 -10.08 8.59
N ASP A 123 11.87 -10.64 9.11
CA ASP A 123 12.64 -11.71 8.43
C ASP A 123 12.61 -13.08 9.15
N GLN A 124 11.97 -13.20 10.31
CA GLN A 124 11.89 -14.48 11.06
C GLN A 124 10.48 -15.07 11.20
N ASN A 125 9.44 -14.48 10.57
CA ASN A 125 8.07 -14.95 10.78
C ASN A 125 7.08 -14.58 9.63
N GLU A 126 7.10 -15.29 8.50
CA GLU A 126 5.94 -15.29 7.59
C GLU A 126 5.47 -16.70 7.28
N PRO A 127 4.20 -17.06 7.54
CA PRO A 127 3.51 -18.04 6.73
C PRO A 127 2.83 -17.27 5.58
N SER A 128 3.53 -17.09 4.46
CA SER A 128 2.87 -16.72 3.21
C SER A 128 3.04 -17.82 2.16
N PHE A 129 1.91 -18.34 1.69
CA PHE A 129 1.82 -19.33 0.62
C PHE A 129 2.04 -18.62 -0.72
N SER A 130 3.12 -18.94 -1.42
CA SER A 130 3.52 -18.29 -2.68
C SER A 130 2.94 -18.99 -3.91
N CYS A 131 2.49 -18.20 -4.89
CA CYS A 131 2.11 -18.69 -6.21
C CYS A 131 3.36 -18.99 -7.05
N GLU A 132 3.38 -20.12 -7.75
CA GLU A 132 4.51 -20.49 -8.62
C GLU A 132 4.41 -19.88 -10.02
N GLN A 133 3.20 -19.46 -10.42
CA GLN A 133 2.94 -18.90 -11.76
C GLN A 133 3.03 -17.37 -11.78
N CYS A 134 3.03 -16.71 -10.61
CA CYS A 134 3.26 -15.28 -10.51
C CYS A 134 3.77 -14.88 -9.12
N ARG A 135 4.14 -13.62 -8.93
CA ARG A 135 4.75 -13.14 -7.67
C ARG A 135 3.76 -12.91 -6.51
N TYR A 136 2.56 -13.49 -6.57
CA TYR A 136 1.56 -13.35 -5.50
C TYR A 136 1.91 -14.23 -4.29
N ARG A 137 1.67 -13.72 -3.08
CA ARG A 137 1.78 -14.47 -1.82
C ARG A 137 0.51 -14.26 -0.99
N GLY A 138 -0.14 -15.35 -0.62
CA GLY A 138 -1.34 -15.36 0.21
C GLY A 138 -0.99 -15.67 1.67
N GLN A 139 -1.73 -15.12 2.63
CA GLN A 139 -1.50 -15.34 4.06
C GLN A 139 -2.05 -16.69 4.55
N THR A 140 -2.84 -17.40 3.73
CA THR A 140 -3.38 -18.75 4.01
C THR A 140 -3.43 -19.58 2.73
N GLU A 141 -3.37 -20.90 2.83
CA GLU A 141 -3.43 -21.82 1.68
C GLU A 141 -4.71 -21.62 0.85
N ARG A 142 -5.84 -21.35 1.51
CA ARG A 142 -7.12 -21.04 0.86
C ARG A 142 -7.05 -19.77 0.00
N SER A 143 -6.38 -18.72 0.50
CA SER A 143 -6.20 -17.47 -0.23
C SER A 143 -5.33 -17.65 -1.48
N LEU A 144 -4.30 -18.50 -1.41
CA LEU A 144 -3.46 -18.82 -2.55
C LEU A 144 -4.23 -19.66 -3.59
N ARG A 145 -4.96 -20.70 -3.16
CA ARG A 145 -5.79 -21.52 -4.07
C ARG A 145 -6.84 -20.68 -4.80
N GLN A 146 -7.49 -19.75 -4.10
CA GLN A 146 -8.43 -18.82 -4.71
C GLN A 146 -7.74 -17.89 -5.71
N HIS A 147 -6.56 -17.34 -5.36
CA HIS A 147 -5.79 -16.53 -6.30
C HIS A 147 -5.45 -17.29 -7.60
N ILE A 148 -4.97 -18.53 -7.49
CA ILE A 148 -4.65 -19.38 -8.66
C ILE A 148 -5.91 -19.62 -9.50
N LEU A 149 -7.04 -19.94 -8.87
CA LEU A 149 -8.31 -20.17 -9.56
C LEU A 149 -8.81 -18.93 -10.32
N PHE A 150 -8.61 -17.73 -9.77
CA PHE A 150 -9.12 -16.48 -10.34
C PHE A 150 -8.23 -15.82 -11.38
N LYS A 151 -6.91 -15.98 -11.25
CA LYS A 151 -5.93 -15.26 -12.06
C LYS A 151 -5.21 -16.16 -13.05
N HIS A 152 -5.23 -17.47 -12.84
CA HIS A 152 -4.43 -18.42 -13.60
C HIS A 152 -5.24 -19.60 -14.17
N THR A 153 -6.54 -19.74 -13.85
CA THR A 153 -7.44 -20.69 -14.54
C THR A 153 -8.64 -19.97 -15.16
N PHE A 154 -8.98 -20.32 -16.41
CA PHE A 154 -10.07 -19.68 -17.18
C PHE A 154 -11.48 -20.22 -16.83
N ASP A 155 -11.57 -21.19 -15.91
CA ASP A 155 -12.80 -21.92 -15.53
C ASP A 155 -13.65 -21.16 -14.49
N MET A 156 -13.75 -19.83 -14.61
CA MET A 156 -14.24 -18.94 -13.54
C MET A 156 -15.79 -18.95 -13.33
N PHE A 157 -16.53 -19.76 -14.09
CA PHE A 157 -18.00 -19.79 -14.09
C PHE A 157 -18.60 -21.06 -13.47
N SER A 158 -17.87 -22.17 -13.41
CA SER A 158 -18.40 -23.49 -13.05
C SER A 158 -18.38 -23.81 -11.54
N ARG A 159 -17.70 -23.00 -10.71
CA ARG A 159 -17.40 -23.32 -9.29
C ARG A 159 -17.87 -22.30 -8.23
N LYS A 160 -18.78 -21.37 -8.56
CA LYS A 160 -19.36 -20.44 -7.58
C LYS A 160 -20.66 -21.01 -7.02
N PHE A 161 -20.89 -20.82 -5.73
CA PHE A 161 -22.16 -21.03 -5.07
C PHE A 161 -23.00 -19.75 -5.23
N THR A 162 -24.00 -19.79 -6.11
CA THR A 162 -24.90 -18.67 -6.39
C THR A 162 -26.12 -18.71 -5.49
N CYS A 163 -26.64 -17.55 -5.12
CA CYS A 163 -27.94 -17.42 -4.48
C CYS A 163 -29.04 -17.55 -5.55
N ASP A 164 -30.05 -18.35 -5.26
CA ASP A 164 -31.17 -18.60 -6.19
C ASP A 164 -32.23 -17.48 -6.11
N HIS A 165 -32.16 -16.61 -5.11
CA HIS A 165 -33.13 -15.53 -4.86
C HIS A 165 -32.59 -14.12 -5.11
N CYS A 166 -31.27 -13.97 -5.32
CA CYS A 166 -30.67 -12.69 -5.70
C CYS A 166 -29.38 -12.89 -6.48
N LEU A 167 -28.81 -11.81 -7.02
CA LEU A 167 -27.60 -11.86 -7.85
C LEU A 167 -26.29 -12.06 -7.05
N TYR A 168 -26.39 -12.48 -5.79
CA TYR A 168 -25.22 -12.71 -4.95
C TYR A 168 -24.57 -14.06 -5.29
N ALA A 169 -23.25 -14.06 -5.49
CA ALA A 169 -22.48 -15.26 -5.75
C ALA A 169 -21.25 -15.32 -4.84
N SER A 170 -21.03 -16.48 -4.23
CA SER A 170 -19.94 -16.74 -3.30
C SER A 170 -19.07 -17.90 -3.77
N LEU A 171 -17.88 -18.00 -3.21
CA LEU A 171 -16.86 -18.99 -3.58
C LEU A 171 -16.78 -20.15 -2.61
N ASN A 172 -17.53 -20.08 -1.53
CA ASN A 172 -17.68 -21.19 -0.62
C ASN A 172 -19.10 -21.15 -0.05
N SER A 173 -19.57 -22.34 0.27
CA SER A 173 -20.92 -22.57 0.77
C SER A 173 -21.17 -21.93 2.13
N VAL A 174 -20.13 -21.78 2.97
CA VAL A 174 -20.22 -21.12 4.29
C VAL A 174 -20.62 -19.64 4.13
N ASN A 175 -20.01 -18.93 3.19
CA ASN A 175 -20.34 -17.53 2.93
C ASN A 175 -21.71 -17.40 2.24
N LEU A 176 -22.13 -18.39 1.45
CA LEU A 176 -23.50 -18.42 0.90
C LEU A 176 -24.52 -18.71 2.01
N ALA A 177 -24.22 -19.62 2.93
CA ALA A 177 -25.06 -19.92 4.10
C ALA A 177 -25.26 -18.68 4.96
N ALA A 178 -24.18 -18.00 5.33
CA ALA A 178 -24.25 -16.76 6.09
C ALA A 178 -25.01 -15.64 5.35
N HIS A 179 -24.98 -15.63 4.00
CA HIS A 179 -25.79 -14.73 3.20
C HIS A 179 -27.28 -15.08 3.29
N TYR A 180 -27.65 -16.35 3.15
CA TYR A 180 -29.05 -16.80 3.35
C TYR A 180 -29.52 -16.54 4.78
N GLU A 181 -28.67 -16.74 5.79
CA GLU A 181 -29.08 -16.49 7.17
C GLU A 181 -29.46 -15.04 7.44
N LYS A 182 -28.74 -14.10 6.82
CA LYS A 182 -28.95 -12.67 7.02
C LYS A 182 -29.98 -12.07 6.09
N MET A 183 -30.08 -12.56 4.86
CA MET A 183 -30.90 -11.95 3.80
C MET A 183 -32.12 -12.80 3.41
N HIS A 184 -32.11 -14.11 3.67
CA HIS A 184 -33.16 -15.07 3.32
C HIS A 184 -33.46 -16.07 4.49
N PRO A 185 -33.76 -15.58 5.71
CA PRO A 185 -33.77 -16.38 6.94
C PRO A 185 -34.81 -17.51 6.98
N GLU A 186 -35.92 -17.38 6.26
CA GLU A 186 -36.97 -18.42 6.21
C GLU A 186 -36.66 -19.55 5.21
N GLN A 187 -35.66 -19.35 4.34
CA GLN A 187 -35.32 -20.24 3.22
C GLN A 187 -34.01 -20.99 3.45
N GLN A 188 -33.44 -20.90 4.67
CA GLN A 188 -32.19 -21.56 5.06
C GLN A 188 -32.23 -23.08 4.89
N HIS A 189 -33.40 -23.71 5.10
CA HIS A 189 -33.57 -25.17 4.98
C HIS A 189 -33.20 -25.70 3.59
N LEU A 190 -33.37 -24.91 2.53
CA LEU A 190 -33.09 -25.29 1.14
C LEU A 190 -31.59 -25.25 0.80
N LEU A 191 -30.77 -24.58 1.61
CA LEU A 191 -29.31 -24.53 1.42
C LEU A 191 -28.62 -25.84 1.88
N ASN A 192 -29.21 -26.51 2.87
CA ASN A 192 -28.65 -27.74 3.46
C ASN A 192 -28.83 -28.98 2.59
N GLU A 193 -29.68 -28.94 1.57
CA GLU A 193 -29.90 -30.04 0.62
C GLU A 193 -28.96 -30.00 -0.60
N LYS A 194 -28.18 -28.92 -0.78
CA LYS A 194 -27.29 -28.70 -1.94
C LYS A 194 -25.79 -28.69 -1.60
N LEU A 195 -25.40 -29.03 -0.37
CA LEU A 195 -24.02 -29.10 0.09
C LEU A 195 -23.47 -30.53 0.11
#